data_AF-A0A1G8QJW0-F1
#
_entry.id   AF-A0A1G8QJW0-F1
#
_cell.length_a   1.000
_cell.length_b   1.000
_cell.length_c   1.000
_cell.angle_alpha   90.00
_cell.angle_beta   90.00
_cell.angle_gamma   90.00
#
_symmetry.space_group_name_H-M   'P 1'
#
loop_
_entity.id
_entity.type
_entity.pdbx_description
1 polymer ?
#
loop_
_entity_poly.entity_id
_entity_poly.type
_entity_poly.pdbx_seq_one_letter_code
_entity_poly.pdbx_strand_id
1 'polypeptide(L)'
;MTSAQNAHGGQEQTILQLYTTMYHWGTIVVAPGYTDPILYGTEGNPYRTSVSVDQDNKMVGDVQAFQNVVHHQTKRVVTIAEWVKKECNKKYV
;
A
#
# COMPACT_ATOMS: atom_id res chain seq x y z
N MET A 1 3.48 1.63 3.56
CA MET A 1 4.14 0.30 3.50
C MET A 1 4.46 -0.13 4.92
N THR A 2 4.72 -1.42 5.14
CA THR A 2 5.24 -1.93 6.43
C THR A 2 6.56 -2.67 6.20
N SER A 3 7.33 -2.88 7.26
CA SER A 3 8.52 -3.72 7.23
C SER A 3 8.58 -4.61 8.46
N ALA A 4 9.28 -5.74 8.34
CA ALA A 4 9.60 -6.62 9.45
C ALA A 4 10.89 -7.38 9.11
N GLN A 5 11.57 -7.95 10.10
CA GLN A 5 12.76 -8.78 9.83
C GLN A 5 12.42 -10.15 9.22
N ASN A 6 11.22 -10.65 9.49
CA ASN A 6 10.73 -11.92 8.95
C ASN A 6 9.61 -11.66 7.94
N ALA A 7 9.62 -12.39 6.83
CA ALA A 7 8.61 -12.28 5.76
C ALA A 7 7.16 -12.49 6.27
N HIS A 8 6.97 -13.34 7.28
CA HIS A 8 5.67 -13.56 7.93
C HIS A 8 5.64 -13.00 9.36
N GLY A 9 6.47 -12.00 9.65
CA GLY A 9 6.61 -11.37 10.97
C GLY A 9 5.53 -10.34 11.30
N GLY A 10 4.31 -10.49 10.78
CA GLY A 10 3.19 -9.59 11.07
C GLY A 10 3.08 -8.36 10.16
N GLN A 11 3.77 -8.33 9.02
CA GLN A 11 3.69 -7.23 8.05
C GLN A 11 2.24 -6.98 7.56
N GLU A 12 1.52 -8.04 7.21
CA GLU A 12 0.11 -8.00 6.78
C GLU A 12 -0.82 -7.54 7.91
N GLN A 13 -0.69 -8.15 9.09
CA GLN A 13 -1.52 -7.82 10.25
C GLN A 13 -1.34 -6.37 10.68
N THR A 14 -0.11 -5.84 10.65
CA THR A 14 0.17 -4.43 10.95
C THR A 14 -0.60 -3.49 9.99
N ILE A 15 -0.66 -3.83 8.70
CA ILE A 15 -1.44 -3.05 7.71
C ILE A 15 -2.93 -3.13 8.02
N LEU A 16 -3.45 -4.34 8.27
CA LEU A 16 -4.87 -4.55 8.55
C LEU A 16 -5.31 -3.81 9.81
N GLN A 17 -4.49 -3.79 10.87
CA GLN A 17 -4.81 -3.05 12.09
C GLN A 17 -4.76 -1.54 11.89
N LEU A 18 -3.86 -1.03 11.04
CA LEU A 18 -3.90 0.37 10.63
C LEU A 18 -5.22 0.69 9.90
N TYR A 19 -5.70 -0.22 9.05
CA TYR A 19 -6.99 -0.07 8.37
C TYR A 19 -8.18 -0.06 9.33
N THR A 20 -8.15 -0.84 10.41
CA THR A 20 -9.16 -0.77 11.48
C THR A 20 -9.31 0.66 12.02
N THR A 21 -8.21 1.31 12.37
CA THR A 21 -8.22 2.71 12.83
C THR A 21 -8.75 3.67 11.76
N MET A 22 -8.34 3.47 10.51
CA MET A 22 -8.80 4.26 9.37
C MET A 22 -10.32 4.16 9.14
N TYR A 23 -10.93 3.00 9.43
CA TYR A 23 -12.38 2.85 9.36
C TYR A 23 -13.10 3.71 10.42
N HIS A 24 -12.56 3.82 11.63
CA HIS A 24 -13.11 4.70 12.68
C HIS A 24 -13.07 6.19 12.29
N TRP A 25 -12.14 6.58 11.43
CA TRP A 25 -12.06 7.95 10.90
C TRP A 25 -12.99 8.19 9.70
N GLY A 26 -13.76 7.18 9.26
CA GLY A 26 -14.60 7.28 8.07
C GLY A 26 -13.81 7.43 6.77
N THR A 27 -12.54 7.01 6.75
CA THR A 27 -11.69 7.15 5.56
C THR A 27 -12.03 6.08 4.50
N ILE A 28 -11.69 6.39 3.25
CA ILE A 28 -11.74 5.42 2.15
C ILE A 28 -10.38 4.73 2.06
N VAL A 29 -10.36 3.42 2.36
CA VAL A 29 -9.14 2.60 2.24
C VAL A 29 -8.95 2.17 0.79
N VAL A 30 -7.84 2.62 0.19
CA VAL A 30 -7.45 2.35 -1.19
C VAL A 30 -6.26 1.40 -1.21
N ALA A 31 -6.50 0.10 -0.98
CA ALA A 31 -5.46 -0.94 -1.03
C ALA A 31 -5.00 -1.23 -2.48
N PRO A 32 -3.76 -1.68 -2.73
CA PRO A 32 -3.30 -2.01 -4.09
C PRO A 32 -4.02 -3.21 -4.69
N GLY A 33 -4.44 -4.20 -3.89
CA GLY A 33 -4.97 -5.47 -4.38
C GLY A 33 -3.95 -6.20 -5.26
N TYR A 34 -4.42 -6.88 -6.31
CA TYR A 34 -3.60 -7.45 -7.38
C TYR A 34 -3.88 -6.76 -8.71
N THR A 35 -3.88 -5.43 -8.69
CA THR A 35 -4.33 -4.59 -9.81
C THR A 35 -3.31 -4.40 -10.93
N ASP A 36 -2.07 -4.87 -10.74
CA ASP A 36 -1.01 -4.83 -11.73
C ASP A 36 -0.02 -6.00 -11.51
N PRO A 37 0.48 -6.68 -12.57
CA PRO A 37 1.45 -7.76 -12.43
C PRO A 37 2.73 -7.39 -11.66
N ILE A 38 3.15 -6.12 -11.65
CA ILE A 38 4.36 -5.71 -10.93
C ILE A 38 4.28 -5.99 -9.42
N LEU A 39 3.06 -6.13 -8.87
CA LEU A 39 2.83 -6.43 -7.46
C LEU A 39 3.42 -7.78 -7.05
N TYR A 40 3.45 -8.75 -7.97
CA TYR A 40 4.09 -10.05 -7.77
C TYR A 40 5.62 -10.01 -7.85
N GLY A 41 6.20 -8.90 -8.33
CA GLY A 41 7.65 -8.67 -8.30
C GLY A 41 8.21 -8.42 -6.90
N THR A 42 7.33 -8.32 -5.89
CA THR A 42 7.65 -8.21 -4.46
C THR A 42 6.96 -9.37 -3.71
N GLU A 43 6.77 -9.27 -2.40
CA GLU A 43 6.05 -10.29 -1.60
C GLU A 43 4.58 -10.51 -2.05
N GLY A 44 4.02 -9.68 -2.94
CA GLY A 44 2.66 -9.88 -3.46
C GLY A 44 1.57 -9.54 -2.45
N ASN A 45 1.83 -8.63 -1.51
CA ASN A 45 0.89 -8.30 -0.46
C ASN A 45 -0.27 -7.41 -0.98
N PRO A 46 -1.53 -7.90 -1.00
CA PRO A 46 -2.66 -7.16 -1.56
C PRO A 46 -3.11 -6.00 -0.67
N TYR A 47 -2.74 -6.01 0.61
CA TYR A 47 -3.15 -4.99 1.57
C TYR A 47 -2.31 -3.72 1.41
N ARG A 48 -1.00 -3.86 1.20
CA ARG A 48 -0.06 -2.75 0.92
C ARG A 48 1.30 -3.34 0.58
N THR A 49 2.19 -2.56 -0.01
CA THR A 49 3.61 -2.95 -0.10
C THR A 49 4.16 -3.24 1.30
N SER A 50 4.77 -4.39 1.47
CA SER A 50 5.58 -4.78 2.62
C SER A 50 6.99 -5.14 2.17
N VAL A 51 7.96 -5.06 3.08
CA VAL A 51 9.36 -5.37 2.81
C VAL A 51 10.00 -6.05 4.01
N SER A 52 10.66 -7.18 3.76
CA SER A 52 11.55 -7.80 4.73
C SER A 52 12.86 -7.03 4.82
N VAL A 53 13.38 -6.81 6.02
CA VAL A 53 14.69 -6.16 6.25
C VAL A 53 15.66 -7.09 6.98
N ASP A 54 16.95 -6.99 6.70
CA ASP A 54 17.98 -7.76 7.41
C ASP A 54 18.35 -7.14 8.77
N GLN A 55 19.34 -7.72 9.45
CA GLN A 55 19.83 -7.24 10.75
C GLN A 55 20.51 -5.86 10.65
N ASP A 56 20.95 -5.47 9.46
CA ASP A 56 21.56 -4.17 9.16
C ASP A 56 20.53 -3.16 8.65
N ASN A 57 19.23 -3.48 8.72
CA ASN A 57 18.09 -2.69 8.22
C ASN A 57 18.10 -2.45 6.70
N LYS A 58 18.74 -3.33 5.91
CA LYS A 58 18.67 -3.28 4.45
C LYS A 58 17.49 -4.08 3.95
N MET A 59 16.87 -3.60 2.87
CA MET A 59 15.78 -4.30 2.20
C MET A 59 16.28 -5.63 1.61
N VAL A 60 15.55 -6.70 1.88
CA VAL A 60 15.76 -8.01 1.27
C VAL A 60 14.93 -8.07 -0.01
N GLY A 61 15.58 -8.29 -1.15
CA GLY A 61 14.94 -8.38 -2.47
C GLY A 61 15.35 -7.27 -3.44
N ASP A 62 14.62 -7.14 -4.54
CA ASP A 62 14.90 -6.14 -5.57
C ASP A 62 14.32 -4.77 -5.20
N VAL A 63 15.21 -3.83 -4.88
CA VAL A 63 14.87 -2.44 -4.54
C VAL A 63 14.08 -1.76 -5.67
N GLN A 64 14.41 -2.04 -6.94
CA GLN A 64 13.71 -1.44 -8.07
C GLN A 64 12.28 -1.98 -8.17
N ALA A 65 12.07 -3.27 -7.92
CA ALA A 65 10.74 -3.86 -7.86
C ALA A 65 9.89 -3.22 -6.75
N PHE A 66 10.46 -3.00 -5.55
CA PHE A 66 9.78 -2.29 -4.47
C PHE A 66 9.41 -0.85 -4.86
N GLN A 67 10.31 -0.11 -5.51
CA GLN A 67 10.02 1.24 -6.00
C GLN A 67 8.86 1.25 -7.00
N ASN A 68 8.84 0.31 -7.95
CA ASN A 68 7.79 0.22 -8.97
C ASN A 68 6.42 -0.07 -8.33
N VAL A 69 6.38 -1.01 -7.39
CA VAL A 69 5.17 -1.34 -6.62
C VAL A 69 4.70 -0.16 -5.77
N VAL A 70 5.64 0.58 -5.16
CA VAL A 70 5.32 1.80 -4.41
C VAL A 70 4.74 2.89 -5.31
N HIS A 71 5.28 3.07 -6.51
CA HIS A 71 4.73 4.01 -7.49
C HIS A 71 3.30 3.63 -7.90
N HIS A 72 3.05 2.36 -8.18
CA HIS A 72 1.71 1.89 -8.56
C HIS A 72 0.66 2.10 -7.47
N GLN A 73 0.95 1.69 -6.21
CA GLN A 73 -0.01 1.92 -5.12
C GLN A 73 -0.26 3.42 -4.91
N THR A 74 0.77 4.26 -5.05
CA THR A 74 0.65 5.71 -4.85
C THR A 74 -0.20 6.32 -5.95
N LYS A 75 0.06 5.96 -7.21
CA LYS A 75 -0.75 6.37 -8.36
C LYS A 75 -2.21 5.99 -8.16
N ARG A 76 -2.50 4.76 -7.73
CA ARG A 76 -3.87 4.31 -7.44
C ARG A 76 -4.56 5.18 -6.39
N VAL A 77 -3.89 5.46 -5.27
CA VAL A 77 -4.43 6.33 -4.20
C VAL A 77 -4.72 7.73 -4.72
N VAL A 78 -3.77 8.34 -5.44
CA VAL A 78 -3.92 9.70 -5.99
C VAL A 78 -5.06 9.75 -6.99
N THR A 79 -5.14 8.80 -7.91
CA THR A 79 -6.21 8.74 -8.92
C THR A 79 -7.60 8.65 -8.28
N ILE A 80 -7.79 7.79 -7.27
CA ILE A 80 -9.10 7.70 -6.59
C ILE A 80 -9.40 8.98 -5.81
N ALA A 81 -8.41 9.57 -5.14
CA ALA A 81 -8.59 10.85 -4.44
C ALA A 81 -8.99 11.98 -5.40
N GLU A 82 -8.39 12.03 -6.59
CA GLU A 82 -8.76 12.97 -7.66
C GLU A 82 -10.20 12.77 -8.12
N TRP A 83 -10.65 11.53 -8.32
CA TRP A 83 -12.04 11.23 -8.68
C TRP A 83 -13.01 11.71 -7.63
N VAL A 84 -12.76 11.38 -6.35
CA VAL A 84 -13.60 11.81 -5.23
C VAL A 84 -13.65 13.35 -5.15
N LYS A 85 -12.49 14.01 -5.23
CA LYS A 85 -12.40 15.48 -5.21
C LYS A 85 -13.19 16.11 -6.36
N LYS A 86 -13.07 15.57 -7.57
CA LYS A 86 -13.79 16.07 -8.75
C LYS A 86 -15.29 15.99 -8.57
N GLU A 87 -15.82 14.87 -8.07
CA GLU A 87 -17.26 14.73 -7.83
C GLU A 87 -17.76 15.63 -6.69
N CYS A 88 -16.99 15.78 -5.61
CA CYS A 88 -17.32 16.72 -4.53
C CYS A 88 -17.43 18.16 -5.03
N ASN A 89 -16.53 18.58 -5.92
CA ASN A 89 -16.53 19.95 -6.46
C ASN A 89 -17.73 20.23 -7.39
N LYS A 90 -18.33 19.23 -8.02
CA LYS A 90 -19.53 19.41 -8.86
C LYS A 90 -20.79 19.73 -8.05
N LYS A 91 -20.83 19.35 -6.77
CA LYS A 91 -22.02 19.50 -5.91
C LYS A 91 -22.20 20.90 -5.31
N TYR A 92 -21.23 21.79 -5.51
CA TYR A 92 -21.21 23.15 -4.95
C TYR A 92 -21.11 24.25 -6.01
N VAL A 93 -21.51 23.96 -7.27
CA VAL A 93 -21.66 24.92 -8.36
C VAL A 93 -23.09 24.88 -8.86
#